data_AF-A0A6N6S361-F1
#
_entry.id   AF-A0A6N6S361-F1
#
_cell.length_a   1.000
_cell.length_b   1.000
_cell.length_c   1.000
_cell.angle_alpha   90.00
_cell.angle_beta   90.00
_cell.angle_gamma   90.00
#
_symmetry.space_group_name_H-M   'P 1'
#
loop_
_entity.id
_entity.type
_entity.pdbx_description
1 polymer ?
#
loop_
_entity_poly.entity_id
_entity_poly.type
_entity_poly.pdbx_seq_one_letter_code
_entity_poly.pdbx_strand_id
1 'polypeptide(L)'
;MSAIKQMENPPKARLAVRVGVTGHRPHGLDGADIDALRKKVKEVLKHVRGVAAEVKSSFESLYADGGPPILRIVSPLAEGADMLVAEEALAEGYELQCALPFDRQEYEKDFTDGDSLGKYRELLGKATALLELDGSRATPDLENEAYQTAGRMVLAQSDVLIAIWDGEDEKGKGGTGQIVRESLVSEIPVVWISSMDPHEIMVLMGGEYEGFKEASLRGLELRLKRVLKPEYPKKPDLSRVYFQKRQPTWTWGFVFEFFCDIFSGEKMDAGGYRVGDFEKETAEEWRRVWDACPGFPQSVKEQINEKFLKHYTWADKLANYYSNVYRSSFVANYLMAGFAVFFAMLIPTTEKLDNLWILCEIALIVLIISITAVGNLKRWHEMWIDYRLLS
;
A
#
# COMPACT_ATOMS: atom_id res chain seq x y z
N MET A 1 -16.27 25.21 4.01
CA MET A 1 -16.41 23.76 4.21
C MET A 1 -17.23 23.21 3.05
N SER A 2 -16.56 22.80 1.97
CA SER A 2 -17.23 22.04 0.91
C SER A 2 -17.75 20.75 1.53
N ALA A 3 -19.04 20.47 1.43
CA ALA A 3 -19.61 19.21 1.87
C ALA A 3 -18.81 18.09 1.22
N ILE A 4 -18.06 17.33 2.02
CA ILE A 4 -17.50 16.05 1.58
C ILE A 4 -18.74 15.25 1.20
N LYS A 5 -18.91 14.99 -0.11
CA LYS A 5 -20.00 14.17 -0.60
C LYS A 5 -19.80 12.81 0.06
N GLN A 6 -20.68 12.49 1.00
CA GLN A 6 -20.67 11.23 1.74
C GLN A 6 -20.51 10.09 0.74
N MET A 7 -19.44 9.32 0.88
CA MET A 7 -19.19 8.25 -0.07
C MET A 7 -20.20 7.13 0.18
N GLU A 8 -20.82 6.62 -0.88
CA GLU A 8 -21.81 5.54 -0.75
C GLU A 8 -21.18 4.15 -0.79
N ASN A 9 -19.96 4.04 -1.35
CA ASN A 9 -19.21 2.78 -1.48
C ASN A 9 -17.70 3.06 -1.29
N PRO A 10 -16.86 2.02 -1.06
CA PRO A 10 -15.42 2.18 -0.97
C PRO A 10 -14.81 2.87 -2.20
N PRO A 11 -13.86 3.81 -1.99
CA PRO A 11 -13.24 4.52 -3.10
C PRO A 11 -12.21 3.65 -3.80
N LYS A 12 -12.19 3.70 -5.13
CA LYS A 12 -11.12 3.09 -5.93
C LYS A 12 -9.90 4.02 -6.00
N ALA A 13 -8.70 3.45 -5.92
CA ALA A 13 -7.47 4.21 -6.13
C ALA A 13 -7.21 4.41 -7.64
N ARG A 14 -6.52 5.49 -8.01
CA ARG A 14 -5.93 5.59 -9.35
C ARG A 14 -4.71 4.66 -9.43
N LEU A 15 -4.56 3.94 -10.52
CA LEU A 15 -3.35 3.15 -10.76
C LEU A 15 -2.15 4.10 -10.76
N ALA A 16 -1.14 3.78 -9.95
CA ALA A 16 0.13 4.48 -9.91
C ALA A 16 1.27 3.46 -10.07
N VAL A 17 2.31 3.83 -10.81
CA VAL A 17 3.56 3.06 -10.92
C VAL A 17 4.72 3.97 -10.58
N ARG A 18 5.56 3.53 -9.65
CA ARG A 18 6.71 4.28 -9.15
C ARG A 18 7.99 3.62 -9.60
N VAL A 19 8.85 4.40 -10.23
CA VAL A 19 10.16 3.98 -10.71
C VAL A 19 11.21 4.67 -9.86
N GLY A 20 12.01 3.91 -9.13
CA GLY A 20 13.17 4.42 -8.43
C GLY A 20 14.36 4.59 -9.35
N VAL A 21 15.30 5.46 -8.98
CA VAL A 21 16.55 5.64 -9.70
C VAL A 21 17.73 5.49 -8.75
N THR A 22 18.77 4.82 -9.22
CA THR A 22 20.10 4.86 -8.65
C THR A 22 21.12 4.78 -9.79
N GLY A 23 22.27 5.43 -9.65
CA GLY A 23 23.30 5.27 -10.66
C GLY A 23 24.60 6.00 -10.36
N HIS A 24 25.53 5.89 -11.31
CA HIS A 24 26.84 6.52 -11.22
C HIS A 24 26.77 8.05 -11.24
N ARG A 25 27.64 8.65 -10.44
CA ARG A 25 28.01 10.08 -10.51
C ARG A 25 28.82 10.36 -11.79
N PRO A 26 29.06 11.62 -12.19
CA PRO A 26 29.70 11.95 -13.48
C PRO A 26 30.97 11.16 -13.78
N HIS A 27 31.83 10.95 -12.78
CA HIS A 27 33.06 10.17 -12.93
C HIS A 27 32.85 8.73 -13.43
N GLY A 28 31.72 8.10 -13.10
CA GLY A 28 31.36 6.77 -13.61
C GLY A 28 30.72 6.78 -15.00
N LEU A 29 30.58 7.97 -15.61
CA LEU A 29 30.00 8.20 -16.94
C LEU A 29 30.99 8.92 -17.90
N ASP A 30 32.23 9.19 -17.48
CA ASP A 30 33.23 9.97 -18.24
C ASP A 30 33.60 9.38 -19.63
N GLY A 31 33.19 8.13 -19.91
CA GLY A 31 33.38 7.46 -21.21
C GLY A 31 32.09 6.95 -21.86
N ALA A 32 30.93 7.32 -21.34
CA ALA A 32 29.63 6.88 -21.84
C ALA A 32 29.13 7.74 -23.01
N ASP A 33 28.51 7.13 -24.03
CA ASP A 33 27.68 7.87 -24.98
C ASP A 33 26.37 8.29 -24.30
N ILE A 34 26.37 9.49 -23.71
CA ILE A 34 25.23 10.06 -22.99
C ILE A 34 23.96 10.12 -23.86
N ASP A 35 24.08 10.38 -25.16
CA ASP A 35 22.92 10.45 -26.06
C ASP A 35 22.34 9.06 -26.32
N ALA A 36 23.18 8.04 -26.47
CA ALA A 36 22.74 6.66 -26.54
C ALA A 36 22.11 6.21 -25.21
N LEU A 37 22.71 6.54 -24.07
CA LEU A 37 22.18 6.23 -22.75
C LEU A 37 20.80 6.85 -22.53
N ARG A 38 20.59 8.13 -22.90
CA ARG A 38 19.27 8.80 -22.85
C ARG A 38 18.23 8.06 -23.67
N LYS A 39 18.57 7.59 -24.88
CA LYS A 39 17.66 6.80 -25.71
C LYS A 39 17.25 5.49 -25.02
N LYS A 40 18.18 4.81 -24.33
CA LYS A 40 17.92 3.59 -23.56
C LYS A 40 17.03 3.85 -22.35
N VAL A 41 17.29 4.90 -21.59
CA VAL A 41 16.43 5.33 -20.47
C VAL A 41 15.01 5.62 -20.97
N LYS A 42 14.89 6.36 -22.08
CA LYS A 42 13.60 6.67 -22.71
C LYS A 42 12.86 5.42 -23.18
N GLU A 43 13.56 4.44 -23.73
CA GLU A 43 13.00 3.13 -24.12
C GLU A 43 12.37 2.44 -22.90
N VAL A 44 13.08 2.37 -21.78
CA VAL A 44 12.61 1.75 -20.54
C VAL A 44 11.38 2.47 -19.97
N LEU A 45 11.43 3.80 -19.87
CA LEU A 45 10.31 4.61 -19.36
C LEU A 45 9.06 4.45 -20.22
N LYS A 46 9.21 4.46 -21.55
CA LYS A 46 8.09 4.20 -22.48
C LYS A 46 7.49 2.82 -22.27
N HIS A 47 8.34 1.81 -22.07
CA HIS A 47 7.89 0.45 -21.81
C HIS A 47 7.07 0.37 -20.52
N VAL A 48 7.57 0.94 -19.41
CA VAL A 48 6.85 0.98 -18.12
C VAL A 48 5.50 1.68 -18.24
N ARG A 49 5.44 2.83 -18.93
CA ARG A 49 4.18 3.53 -19.22
C ARG A 49 3.20 2.64 -20.00
N GLY A 50 3.69 1.94 -21.03
CA GLY A 50 2.89 1.04 -21.84
C GLY A 50 2.25 -0.07 -20.99
N VAL A 51 3.05 -0.71 -20.13
CA VAL A 51 2.57 -1.74 -19.22
C VAL A 51 1.53 -1.18 -18.24
N ALA A 52 1.76 0.00 -17.65
CA ALA A 52 0.81 0.63 -16.75
C ALA A 52 -0.54 0.93 -17.45
N ALA A 53 -0.50 1.40 -18.69
CA ALA A 53 -1.70 1.69 -19.47
C ALA A 53 -2.49 0.41 -19.80
N GLU A 54 -1.81 -0.67 -20.17
CA GLU A 54 -2.42 -1.98 -20.44
C GLU A 54 -3.04 -2.60 -19.18
N VAL A 55 -2.37 -2.49 -18.03
CA VAL A 55 -2.91 -2.94 -16.74
C VAL A 55 -4.18 -2.16 -16.40
N LYS A 56 -4.17 -0.82 -16.57
CA LYS A 56 -5.35 -0.02 -16.31
C LYS A 56 -6.54 -0.45 -17.18
N SER A 57 -6.35 -0.62 -18.49
CA SER A 57 -7.43 -1.02 -19.41
C SER A 57 -7.93 -2.44 -19.14
N SER A 58 -7.03 -3.35 -18.76
CA SER A 58 -7.39 -4.73 -18.44
C SER A 58 -8.17 -4.86 -17.11
N PHE A 59 -8.03 -3.87 -16.20
CA PHE A 59 -8.55 -3.95 -14.83
C PHE A 59 -9.33 -2.70 -14.40
N GLU A 60 -10.21 -2.17 -15.26
CA GLU A 60 -11.12 -1.04 -14.94
C GLU A 60 -11.99 -1.30 -13.68
N SER A 61 -12.24 -2.57 -13.34
CA SER A 61 -12.99 -2.90 -12.12
C SER A 61 -12.22 -2.60 -10.82
N LEU A 62 -10.88 -2.55 -10.84
CA LEU A 62 -10.04 -2.34 -9.65
C LEU A 62 -9.65 -0.88 -9.43
N TYR A 63 -9.38 -0.16 -10.51
CA TYR A 63 -8.86 1.20 -10.47
C TYR A 63 -9.93 2.24 -10.81
N ALA A 64 -9.74 3.47 -10.35
CA ALA A 64 -10.63 4.58 -10.64
C ALA A 64 -10.49 5.06 -12.10
N ASP A 65 -11.61 5.48 -12.68
CA ASP A 65 -11.70 6.17 -13.97
C ASP A 65 -11.35 7.65 -13.82
N GLY A 66 -10.10 7.90 -13.40
CA GLY A 66 -9.54 9.24 -13.16
C GLY A 66 -8.54 9.70 -14.23
N GLY A 67 -8.63 9.18 -15.46
CA GLY A 67 -7.62 9.42 -16.51
C GLY A 67 -6.47 8.40 -16.51
N PRO A 68 -5.36 8.63 -17.24
CA PRO A 68 -4.27 7.68 -17.38
C PRO A 68 -3.62 7.29 -16.03
N PRO A 69 -2.85 6.19 -15.99
CA PRO A 69 -2.06 5.83 -14.80
C PRO A 69 -1.16 6.98 -14.38
N ILE A 70 -0.96 7.14 -13.07
CA ILE A 70 0.00 8.08 -12.51
C ILE A 70 1.37 7.41 -12.59
N LEU A 71 2.33 8.08 -13.21
CA LEU A 71 3.70 7.58 -13.33
C LEU A 71 4.59 8.47 -12.48
N ARG A 72 5.43 7.87 -11.64
CA ARG A 72 6.32 8.60 -10.74
C ARG A 72 7.75 8.15 -10.92
N ILE A 73 8.67 9.10 -10.94
CA ILE A 73 10.09 8.87 -10.84
C ILE A 73 10.54 9.33 -9.44
N VAL A 74 11.19 8.44 -8.69
CA VAL A 74 11.69 8.68 -7.34
C VAL A 74 13.21 8.70 -7.38
N SER A 75 13.81 9.83 -7.06
CA SER A 75 15.27 9.99 -7.14
C SER A 75 15.79 10.97 -6.08
N PRO A 76 16.97 10.74 -5.49
CA PRO A 76 17.69 11.74 -4.70
C PRO A 76 18.22 12.91 -5.52
N LEU A 77 18.11 12.88 -6.86
CA LEU A 77 18.68 13.88 -7.78
C LEU A 77 20.19 14.08 -7.63
N ALA A 78 20.92 13.01 -7.32
CA ALA A 78 22.37 13.04 -7.36
C ALA A 78 22.86 13.43 -8.76
N GLU A 79 23.98 14.14 -8.82
CA GLU A 79 24.60 14.48 -10.10
C GLU A 79 24.93 13.20 -10.91
N GLY A 80 24.72 13.25 -12.23
CA GLY A 80 24.96 12.12 -13.14
C GLY A 80 23.68 11.39 -13.53
N ALA A 81 23.67 10.07 -13.33
CA ALA A 81 22.60 9.18 -13.79
C ALA A 81 21.21 9.57 -13.26
N ASP A 82 21.13 9.93 -11.98
CA ASP A 82 19.89 10.30 -11.30
C ASP A 82 19.19 11.50 -11.95
N MET A 83 19.92 12.59 -12.15
CA MET A 83 19.40 13.77 -12.86
C MET A 83 19.05 13.46 -14.32
N LEU A 84 19.86 12.65 -15.02
CA LEU A 84 19.59 12.26 -16.40
C LEU A 84 18.26 11.53 -16.52
N VAL A 85 18.01 10.54 -15.66
CA VAL A 85 16.75 9.79 -15.67
C VAL A 85 15.57 10.67 -15.27
N ALA A 86 15.74 11.56 -14.29
CA ALA A 86 14.69 12.50 -13.89
C ALA A 86 14.24 13.41 -15.05
N GLU A 87 15.18 13.90 -15.87
CA GLU A 87 14.86 14.68 -17.07
C GLU A 87 14.05 13.90 -18.10
N GLU A 88 14.51 12.69 -18.46
CA GLU A 88 13.83 11.85 -19.44
C GLU A 88 12.45 11.43 -18.95
N ALA A 89 12.31 11.17 -17.65
CA ALA A 89 11.03 10.84 -17.02
C ALA A 89 10.04 12.01 -17.08
N LEU A 90 10.47 13.23 -16.73
CA LEU A 90 9.64 14.43 -16.87
C LEU A 90 9.20 14.64 -18.33
N ALA A 91 10.10 14.44 -19.30
CA ALA A 91 9.79 14.55 -20.73
C ALA A 91 8.77 13.49 -21.20
N GLU A 92 8.74 12.31 -20.57
CA GLU A 92 7.78 11.25 -20.83
C GLU A 92 6.49 11.36 -19.96
N GLY A 93 6.34 12.44 -19.19
CA GLY A 93 5.13 12.77 -18.43
C GLY A 93 5.05 12.15 -17.03
N TYR A 94 6.18 11.76 -16.44
CA TYR A 94 6.25 11.28 -15.06
C TYR A 94 6.23 12.46 -14.08
N GLU A 95 5.62 12.24 -12.91
CA GLU A 95 5.76 13.11 -11.75
C GLU A 95 7.11 12.83 -11.07
N LEU A 96 7.91 13.87 -10.82
CA LEU A 96 9.15 13.73 -10.05
C LEU A 96 8.85 13.80 -8.54
N GLN A 97 9.43 12.88 -7.77
CA GLN A 97 9.44 12.88 -6.31
C GLN A 97 10.88 12.73 -5.81
N CYS A 98 11.26 13.57 -4.86
CA CYS A 98 12.65 13.64 -4.39
C CYS A 98 12.77 13.20 -2.95
N ALA A 99 13.75 12.34 -2.67
CA ALA A 99 14.14 11.93 -1.32
C ALA A 99 15.62 12.27 -1.13
N LEU A 100 15.89 13.40 -0.48
CA LEU A 100 17.24 13.91 -0.29
C LEU A 100 17.85 13.34 1.01
N PRO A 101 19.14 13.00 1.02
CA PRO A 101 19.83 12.50 2.22
C PRO A 101 19.98 13.55 3.33
N PHE A 102 19.90 14.84 2.99
CA PHE A 102 20.07 15.97 3.90
C PHE A 102 19.02 17.05 3.61
N ASP A 103 19.01 18.12 4.41
CA ASP A 103 18.37 19.39 4.03
C ASP A 103 18.89 19.86 2.66
N ARG A 104 18.01 20.45 1.84
CA ARG A 104 18.36 20.87 0.47
C ARG A 104 19.59 21.77 0.42
N GLN A 105 19.77 22.69 1.39
CA GLN A 105 20.88 23.64 1.38
C GLN A 105 22.21 22.93 1.68
N GLU A 106 22.17 21.89 2.50
CA GLU A 106 23.33 21.03 2.75
C GLU A 106 23.63 20.17 1.54
N TYR A 107 22.60 19.64 0.87
CA TYR A 107 22.78 18.78 -0.29
C TYR A 107 23.30 19.54 -1.53
N GLU A 108 22.93 20.81 -1.69
CA GLU A 108 23.47 21.67 -2.77
C GLU A 108 25.01 21.76 -2.76
N LYS A 109 25.67 21.51 -1.62
CA LYS A 109 27.14 21.51 -1.51
C LYS A 109 27.81 20.35 -2.24
N ASP A 110 27.06 19.32 -2.63
CA ASP A 110 27.59 18.21 -3.45
C ASP A 110 27.86 18.63 -4.90
N PHE A 111 27.30 19.75 -5.35
CA PHE A 111 27.39 20.23 -6.72
C PHE A 111 28.48 21.29 -6.81
N THR A 112 29.66 20.91 -7.30
CA THR A 112 30.80 21.84 -7.47
C THR A 112 30.70 22.64 -8.77
N ASP A 113 29.99 22.11 -9.77
CA ASP A 113 29.71 22.78 -11.04
C ASP A 113 28.43 23.62 -10.96
N GLY A 114 28.52 24.87 -11.43
CA GLY A 114 27.41 25.83 -11.38
C GLY A 114 26.25 25.47 -12.29
N ASP A 115 26.53 24.88 -13.46
CA ASP A 115 25.51 24.48 -14.41
C ASP A 115 24.73 23.27 -13.87
N SER A 116 25.45 22.29 -13.30
CA SER A 116 24.87 21.14 -12.61
C SER A 116 23.99 21.53 -11.42
N LEU A 117 24.45 22.45 -10.56
CA LEU A 117 23.65 23.00 -9.47
C LEU A 117 22.39 23.72 -9.98
N GLY A 118 22.52 24.52 -11.04
CA GLY A 118 21.38 25.20 -11.67
C GLY A 118 20.32 24.21 -12.16
N LYS A 119 20.77 23.12 -12.78
CA LYS A 119 19.93 22.03 -13.27
C LYS A 119 19.27 21.23 -12.16
N TYR A 120 20.00 20.93 -11.07
CA TYR A 120 19.45 20.31 -9.88
C TYR A 120 18.30 21.16 -9.31
N ARG A 121 18.50 22.47 -9.17
CA ARG A 121 17.46 23.41 -8.69
C ARG A 121 16.25 23.46 -9.62
N GLU A 122 16.46 23.42 -10.93
CA GLU A 122 15.37 23.37 -11.91
C GLU A 122 14.54 22.10 -11.76
N LEU A 123 15.18 20.94 -11.68
CA LEU A 123 14.52 19.65 -11.49
C LEU A 123 13.78 19.60 -10.15
N LEU A 124 14.43 19.99 -9.07
CA LEU A 124 13.82 20.05 -7.74
C LEU A 124 12.59 20.97 -7.72
N GLY A 125 12.63 22.09 -8.44
CA GLY A 125 11.48 23.00 -8.60
C GLY A 125 10.29 22.40 -9.36
N LYS A 126 10.50 21.33 -10.14
CA LYS A 126 9.46 20.54 -10.82
C LYS A 126 8.96 19.35 -10.00
N ALA A 127 9.59 19.06 -8.86
CA ALA A 127 9.20 17.92 -8.02
C ALA A 127 7.81 18.16 -7.40
N THR A 128 6.96 17.14 -7.47
CA THR A 128 5.61 17.13 -6.89
C THR A 128 5.62 16.80 -5.39
N ALA A 129 6.71 16.20 -4.90
CA ALA A 129 6.94 15.90 -3.50
C ALA A 129 8.45 15.95 -3.21
N LEU A 130 8.80 16.45 -2.03
CA LEU A 130 10.16 16.54 -1.52
C LEU A 130 10.18 16.02 -0.09
N LEU A 131 11.05 15.05 0.18
CA LEU A 131 11.40 14.59 1.50
C LEU A 131 12.88 14.92 1.75
N GLU A 132 13.12 15.79 2.73
CA GLU A 132 14.45 16.14 3.24
C GLU A 132 14.70 15.28 4.49
N LEU A 133 15.65 14.35 4.42
CA LEU A 133 16.02 13.51 5.56
C LEU A 133 16.95 14.26 6.52
N ASP A 134 16.97 13.83 7.77
CA ASP A 134 17.78 14.39 8.85
C ASP A 134 19.20 13.81 8.91
N GLY A 135 19.75 13.44 7.75
CA GLY A 135 21.11 12.91 7.63
C GLY A 135 22.17 13.88 8.15
N SER A 136 23.33 13.34 8.53
CA SER A 136 24.43 14.12 9.10
C SER A 136 25.74 13.87 8.37
N ARG A 137 26.52 14.93 8.16
CA ARG A 137 27.89 14.86 7.62
C ARG A 137 28.98 15.00 8.69
N ALA A 138 28.62 14.82 9.96
CA ALA A 138 29.55 15.01 11.08
C ALA A 138 30.73 14.03 11.04
N THR A 139 30.53 12.83 10.50
CA THR A 139 31.57 11.83 10.26
C THR A 139 31.35 11.14 8.91
N PRO A 140 32.40 10.55 8.29
CA PRO A 140 32.24 9.80 7.05
C PRO A 140 31.25 8.62 7.16
N ASP A 141 31.16 7.98 8.33
CA ASP A 141 30.20 6.89 8.55
C ASP A 141 28.75 7.39 8.55
N LEU A 142 28.47 8.51 9.23
CA LEU A 142 27.14 9.13 9.26
C LEU A 142 26.74 9.66 7.88
N GLU A 143 27.69 10.19 7.13
CA GLU A 143 27.46 10.66 5.76
C GLU A 143 27.08 9.49 4.83
N ASN A 144 27.80 8.37 4.90
CA ASN A 144 27.47 7.17 4.14
C ASN A 144 26.10 6.59 4.54
N GLU A 145 25.77 6.61 5.83
CA GLU A 145 24.46 6.20 6.33
C GLU A 145 23.32 7.09 5.80
N ALA A 146 23.55 8.40 5.69
CA ALA A 146 22.57 9.33 5.14
C ALA A 146 22.24 9.01 3.67
N TYR A 147 23.27 8.79 2.83
CA TYR A 147 23.06 8.35 1.43
C TYR A 147 22.37 6.98 1.35
N GLN A 148 22.78 6.04 2.20
CA GLN A 148 22.14 4.73 2.27
C GLN A 148 20.66 4.84 2.64
N THR A 149 20.32 5.72 3.58
CA THR A 149 18.95 5.95 4.04
C THR A 149 18.10 6.57 2.93
N ALA A 150 18.66 7.54 2.17
CA ALA A 150 18.00 8.08 0.98
C ALA A 150 17.76 6.99 -0.08
N GLY A 151 18.76 6.15 -0.37
CA GLY A 151 18.62 5.04 -1.30
C GLY A 151 17.55 4.03 -0.86
N ARG A 152 17.49 3.69 0.43
CA ARG A 152 16.42 2.84 1.00
C ARG A 152 15.04 3.49 0.92
N MET A 153 14.96 4.80 1.08
CA MET A 153 13.71 5.53 0.90
C MET A 153 13.24 5.48 -0.56
N VAL A 154 14.15 5.56 -1.53
CA VAL A 154 13.83 5.32 -2.95
C VAL A 154 13.28 3.92 -3.14
N LEU A 155 13.95 2.89 -2.61
CA LEU A 155 13.49 1.49 -2.72
C LEU A 155 12.09 1.30 -2.11
N ALA A 156 11.86 1.82 -0.90
CA ALA A 156 10.57 1.73 -0.23
C ALA A 156 9.43 2.41 -1.01
N GLN A 157 9.77 3.34 -1.91
CA GLN A 157 8.83 4.04 -2.78
C GLN A 157 8.87 3.57 -4.24
N SER A 158 9.45 2.41 -4.53
CA SER A 158 9.63 1.91 -5.90
C SER A 158 8.90 0.61 -6.15
N ASP A 159 8.21 0.53 -7.29
CA ASP A 159 7.67 -0.72 -7.85
C ASP A 159 8.68 -1.37 -8.82
N VAL A 160 9.58 -0.57 -9.39
CA VAL A 160 10.72 -0.94 -10.25
C VAL A 160 11.87 0.00 -9.95
N LEU A 161 13.11 -0.50 -9.97
CA LEU A 161 14.30 0.33 -9.88
C LEU A 161 14.99 0.42 -11.25
N ILE A 162 15.39 1.61 -11.70
CA ILE A 162 16.36 1.78 -12.79
C ILE A 162 17.73 1.97 -12.16
N ALA A 163 18.70 1.13 -12.54
CA ALA A 163 20.07 1.20 -12.08
C ALA A 163 21.02 1.46 -13.27
N ILE A 164 21.71 2.60 -13.27
CA ILE A 164 22.73 2.91 -14.29
C ILE A 164 24.12 2.77 -13.65
N TRP A 165 24.80 1.65 -13.91
CA TRP A 165 26.11 1.36 -13.32
C TRP A 165 26.90 0.34 -14.15
N ASP A 166 28.18 0.18 -13.81
CA ASP A 166 29.17 -0.66 -14.50
C ASP A 166 29.07 -2.16 -14.14
N GLY A 167 28.30 -2.51 -13.11
CA GLY A 167 28.14 -3.89 -12.66
C GLY A 167 29.30 -4.43 -11.81
N GLU A 168 30.29 -3.58 -11.50
CA GLU A 168 31.44 -3.92 -10.65
C GLU A 168 31.06 -3.97 -9.16
N ASP A 169 31.79 -4.77 -8.37
CA ASP A 169 31.54 -4.93 -6.93
C ASP A 169 31.64 -3.61 -6.14
N GLU A 170 30.98 -3.56 -4.97
CA GLU A 170 30.79 -2.38 -4.12
C GLU A 170 32.10 -1.63 -3.82
N LYS A 171 32.24 -0.40 -4.36
CA LYS A 171 33.30 0.55 -3.94
C LYS A 171 32.90 1.35 -2.70
N GLY A 172 32.31 0.70 -1.68
CA GLY A 172 31.95 1.30 -0.38
C GLY A 172 30.48 1.16 0.03
N LYS A 173 30.16 1.59 1.27
CA LYS A 173 28.79 1.62 1.83
C LYS A 173 27.96 2.73 1.18
N GLY A 174 26.70 2.45 0.85
CA GLY A 174 25.78 3.43 0.25
C GLY A 174 25.92 3.61 -1.27
N GLY A 175 26.71 2.77 -1.94
CA GLY A 175 26.88 2.80 -3.40
C GLY A 175 25.74 2.11 -4.16
N THR A 176 25.66 2.36 -5.46
CA THR A 176 24.64 1.82 -6.38
C THR A 176 24.50 0.29 -6.29
N GLY A 177 25.61 -0.45 -6.24
CA GLY A 177 25.58 -1.91 -6.15
C GLY A 177 24.89 -2.44 -4.89
N GLN A 178 25.03 -1.73 -3.76
CA GLN A 178 24.35 -2.09 -2.52
C GLN A 178 22.83 -1.90 -2.64
N ILE A 179 22.39 -0.76 -3.20
CA ILE A 179 20.96 -0.48 -3.41
C ILE A 179 20.34 -1.48 -4.39
N VAL A 180 21.06 -1.88 -5.43
CA VAL A 180 20.62 -2.95 -6.35
C VAL A 180 20.44 -4.27 -5.60
N ARG A 181 21.37 -4.65 -4.73
CA ARG A 181 21.24 -5.86 -3.91
C ARG A 181 20.04 -5.78 -2.97
N GLU A 182 19.89 -4.68 -2.24
CA GLU A 182 18.76 -4.45 -1.31
C GLU A 182 17.41 -4.45 -2.05
N SER A 183 17.35 -3.92 -3.27
CA SER A 183 16.17 -3.97 -4.16
C SER A 183 15.75 -5.40 -4.45
N LEU A 184 16.71 -6.25 -4.81
CA LEU A 184 16.46 -7.65 -5.19
C LEU A 184 16.06 -8.51 -3.99
N VAL A 185 16.63 -8.24 -2.80
CA VAL A 185 16.15 -8.86 -1.54
C VAL A 185 14.71 -8.45 -1.23
N SER A 186 14.34 -7.21 -1.53
CA SER A 186 12.98 -6.67 -1.37
C SER A 186 12.02 -7.10 -2.50
N GLU A 187 12.44 -7.99 -3.39
CA GLU A 187 11.73 -8.44 -4.59
C GLU A 187 11.27 -7.32 -5.55
N ILE A 188 11.95 -6.18 -5.53
CA ILE A 188 11.76 -5.07 -6.47
C ILE A 188 12.63 -5.34 -7.70
N PRO A 189 12.03 -5.51 -8.90
CA PRO A 189 12.79 -5.77 -10.11
C PRO A 189 13.67 -4.57 -10.48
N VAL A 190 14.88 -4.84 -10.93
CA VAL A 190 15.85 -3.81 -11.33
C VAL A 190 16.04 -3.85 -12.85
N VAL A 191 15.81 -2.74 -13.52
CA VAL A 191 16.25 -2.53 -14.90
C VAL A 191 17.66 -1.97 -14.85
N TRP A 192 18.63 -2.85 -15.05
CA TRP A 192 20.03 -2.47 -15.18
C TRP A 192 20.28 -1.93 -16.59
N ILE A 193 20.89 -0.76 -16.66
CA ILE A 193 21.43 -0.18 -17.89
C ILE A 193 22.93 -0.02 -17.66
N SER A 194 23.75 -0.67 -18.49
CA SER A 194 25.20 -0.54 -18.38
C SER A 194 25.63 0.92 -18.57
N SER A 195 26.51 1.42 -17.69
CA SER A 195 27.13 2.73 -17.89
C SER A 195 28.15 2.74 -19.03
N MET A 196 28.53 1.57 -19.55
CA MET A 196 29.46 1.41 -20.66
C MET A 196 28.72 1.18 -21.98
N ASP A 197 29.28 1.65 -23.08
CA ASP A 197 28.77 1.36 -24.43
C ASP A 197 28.69 -0.17 -24.67
N PRO A 198 27.61 -0.69 -25.29
CA PRO A 198 26.52 0.01 -25.97
C PRO A 198 25.27 0.28 -25.08
N HIS A 199 25.45 0.40 -23.76
CA HIS A 199 24.38 0.58 -22.78
C HIS A 199 23.33 -0.54 -22.83
N GLU A 200 23.80 -1.77 -22.67
CA GLU A 200 22.94 -2.94 -22.63
C GLU A 200 21.89 -2.82 -21.53
N ILE A 201 20.65 -3.23 -21.85
CA ILE A 201 19.53 -3.26 -20.91
C ILE A 201 19.32 -4.70 -20.48
N MET A 202 19.32 -4.92 -19.18
CA MET A 202 18.99 -6.21 -18.57
C MET A 202 18.01 -6.00 -17.43
N VAL A 203 17.12 -6.97 -17.23
CA VAL A 203 16.25 -6.99 -16.05
C VAL A 203 16.83 -7.99 -15.05
N LEU A 204 17.16 -7.50 -13.87
CA LEU A 204 17.55 -8.33 -12.73
C LEU A 204 16.31 -8.57 -11.87
N MET A 205 16.05 -9.84 -11.60
CA MET A 205 15.01 -10.27 -10.67
C MET A 205 15.60 -11.29 -9.70
N GLY A 206 15.06 -11.37 -8.50
CA GLY A 206 15.49 -12.32 -7.49
C GLY A 206 14.64 -12.16 -6.24
N GLY A 207 14.73 -13.16 -5.37
CA GLY A 207 14.25 -13.10 -3.99
C GLY A 207 15.32 -13.67 -3.08
N GLU A 208 15.16 -13.48 -1.77
CA GLU A 208 16.14 -13.87 -0.74
C GLU A 208 16.66 -15.32 -0.87
N TYR A 209 15.86 -16.22 -1.50
CA TYR A 209 16.16 -17.64 -1.64
C TYR A 209 16.42 -18.15 -3.07
N GLU A 210 16.19 -17.36 -4.13
CA GLU A 210 16.27 -17.85 -5.53
C GLU A 210 17.52 -17.41 -6.30
N GLY A 211 18.33 -16.50 -5.74
CA GLY A 211 19.46 -15.88 -6.43
C GLY A 211 19.04 -14.95 -7.58
N PHE A 212 20.02 -14.30 -8.20
CA PHE A 212 19.78 -13.36 -9.30
C PHE A 212 19.44 -14.10 -10.60
N LYS A 213 18.37 -13.66 -11.27
CA LYS A 213 17.93 -14.16 -12.56
C LYS A 213 17.86 -13.01 -13.55
N GLU A 214 18.55 -13.19 -14.67
CA GLU A 214 18.47 -12.28 -15.81
C GLU A 214 17.15 -12.50 -16.57
N ALA A 215 16.54 -11.41 -17.00
CA ALA A 215 15.36 -11.42 -17.84
C ALA A 215 15.36 -10.28 -18.85
N SER A 216 14.48 -10.41 -19.84
CA SER A 216 14.19 -9.34 -20.78
C SER A 216 13.14 -8.36 -20.23
N LEU A 217 12.93 -7.25 -20.92
CA LEU A 217 11.83 -6.31 -20.65
C LEU A 217 10.43 -6.98 -20.64
N ARG A 218 10.27 -8.11 -21.33
CA ARG A 218 9.05 -8.94 -21.22
C ARG A 218 8.91 -9.62 -19.86
N GLY A 219 10.02 -10.01 -19.23
CA GLY A 219 10.03 -10.50 -17.85
C GLY A 219 9.60 -9.43 -16.85
N LEU A 220 10.10 -8.20 -17.03
CA LEU A 220 9.66 -7.04 -16.25
C LEU A 220 8.16 -6.79 -16.41
N GLU A 221 7.64 -6.81 -17.64
CA GLU A 221 6.21 -6.66 -17.92
C GLU A 221 5.38 -7.69 -17.15
N LEU A 222 5.76 -8.97 -17.18
CA LEU A 222 5.05 -10.02 -16.45
C LEU A 222 5.10 -9.81 -14.94
N ARG A 223 6.24 -9.38 -14.39
CA ARG A 223 6.39 -9.06 -12.96
C ARG A 223 5.53 -7.85 -12.59
N LEU A 224 5.59 -6.76 -13.34
CA LEU A 224 4.77 -5.57 -13.14
C LEU A 224 3.28 -5.89 -13.21
N LYS A 225 2.85 -6.67 -14.22
CA LYS A 225 1.46 -7.13 -14.33
C LYS A 225 1.05 -7.91 -13.08
N ARG A 226 1.91 -8.77 -12.53
CA ARG A 226 1.64 -9.53 -11.29
C ARG A 226 1.62 -8.67 -10.03
N VAL A 227 2.48 -7.66 -9.93
CA VAL A 227 2.50 -6.73 -8.77
C VAL A 227 1.27 -5.83 -8.80
N LEU A 228 0.94 -5.27 -9.97
CA LEU A 228 -0.20 -4.38 -10.15
C LEU A 228 -1.54 -5.13 -10.25
N LYS A 229 -1.51 -6.45 -10.36
CA LYS A 229 -2.66 -7.36 -10.26
C LYS A 229 -2.30 -8.48 -9.28
N PRO A 230 -2.59 -8.35 -7.98
CA PRO A 230 -2.37 -9.44 -7.03
C PRO A 230 -3.21 -10.65 -7.43
N GLU A 231 -2.60 -11.62 -8.11
CA GLU A 231 -3.22 -12.91 -8.42
C GLU A 231 -3.20 -13.74 -7.15
N TYR A 232 -4.35 -13.87 -6.48
CA TYR A 232 -4.50 -14.80 -5.37
C TYR A 232 -4.86 -16.19 -5.90
N PRO A 233 -3.97 -17.20 -5.77
CA PRO A 233 -4.15 -18.48 -6.45
C PRO A 233 -5.20 -19.41 -5.81
N LYS A 234 -5.85 -19.03 -4.69
CA LYS A 234 -6.68 -19.98 -3.91
C LYS A 234 -8.00 -19.43 -3.34
N LYS A 235 -8.29 -18.13 -3.47
CA LYS A 235 -9.54 -17.55 -2.93
C LYS A 235 -10.31 -16.82 -4.04
N PRO A 236 -11.66 -16.76 -3.96
CA PRO A 236 -12.45 -15.93 -4.85
C PRO A 236 -12.02 -14.46 -4.70
N ASP A 237 -11.78 -13.79 -5.82
CA ASP A 237 -11.48 -12.36 -5.85
C ASP A 237 -12.68 -11.55 -5.30
N LEU A 238 -12.50 -11.02 -4.09
CA LEU A 238 -13.50 -10.21 -3.39
C LEU A 238 -13.37 -8.71 -3.68
N SER A 239 -12.42 -8.28 -4.53
CA SER A 239 -12.21 -6.86 -4.84
C SER A 239 -13.46 -6.19 -5.44
N ARG A 240 -14.12 -6.86 -6.39
CA ARG A 240 -15.38 -6.39 -6.99
C ARG A 240 -16.49 -6.30 -5.93
N VAL A 241 -16.55 -7.28 -5.04
CA VAL A 241 -17.53 -7.32 -3.95
C VAL A 241 -17.30 -6.18 -2.97
N TYR A 242 -16.04 -5.86 -2.66
CA TYR A 242 -15.65 -4.74 -1.80
C TYR A 242 -16.12 -3.40 -2.37
N PHE A 243 -15.77 -3.07 -3.62
CA PHE A 243 -16.14 -1.78 -4.23
C PHE A 243 -17.65 -1.61 -4.48
N GLN A 244 -18.42 -2.70 -4.40
CA GLN A 244 -19.90 -2.66 -4.47
C GLN A 244 -20.56 -2.62 -3.09
N LYS A 245 -19.81 -2.66 -1.99
CA LYS A 245 -20.37 -2.57 -0.64
C LYS A 245 -20.95 -1.18 -0.41
N ARG A 246 -22.13 -1.16 0.20
CA ARG A 246 -22.71 0.02 0.81
C ARG A 246 -22.53 -0.03 2.32
N GLN A 247 -22.54 1.14 2.94
CA GLN A 247 -22.50 1.24 4.40
C GLN A 247 -23.72 0.51 4.97
N PRO A 248 -23.53 -0.52 5.82
CA PRO A 248 -24.62 -1.15 6.52
C PRO A 248 -25.27 -0.14 7.47
N THR A 249 -26.59 -0.16 7.59
CA THR A 249 -27.30 0.69 8.57
C THR A 249 -27.55 -0.03 9.90
N TRP A 250 -27.37 -1.36 9.90
CA TRP A 250 -27.78 -2.23 10.99
C TRP A 250 -26.81 -3.40 11.15
N THR A 251 -26.59 -3.85 12.40
CA THR A 251 -25.63 -4.91 12.72
C THR A 251 -26.20 -5.89 13.75
N TRP A 252 -25.87 -7.17 13.59
CA TRP A 252 -26.01 -8.20 14.63
C TRP A 252 -24.76 -8.28 15.53
N GLY A 253 -23.75 -7.45 15.28
CA GLY A 253 -22.47 -7.43 15.98
C GLY A 253 -22.55 -7.07 17.48
N PHE A 254 -23.69 -6.54 17.93
CA PHE A 254 -23.89 -6.13 19.31
C PHE A 254 -23.96 -7.29 20.30
N VAL A 255 -24.22 -8.53 19.85
CA VAL A 255 -24.32 -9.70 20.75
C VAL A 255 -22.97 -9.97 21.43
N PHE A 256 -21.88 -9.89 20.66
CA PHE A 256 -20.53 -10.02 21.18
C PHE A 256 -20.17 -8.87 22.13
N GLU A 257 -20.51 -7.63 21.76
CA GLU A 257 -20.25 -6.45 22.59
C GLU A 257 -20.98 -6.56 23.94
N PHE A 258 -22.27 -6.92 23.92
CA PHE A 258 -23.05 -7.14 25.14
C PHE A 258 -22.49 -8.28 26.00
N PHE A 259 -22.02 -9.36 25.37
CA PHE A 259 -21.33 -10.43 26.08
C PHE A 259 -20.05 -9.92 26.74
N CYS A 260 -19.24 -9.13 26.05
CA CYS A 260 -18.05 -8.51 26.64
C CYS A 260 -18.42 -7.59 27.81
N ASP A 261 -19.40 -6.69 27.67
CA ASP A 261 -19.83 -5.79 28.75
C ASP A 261 -20.21 -6.52 30.05
N ILE A 262 -20.79 -7.72 29.93
CA ILE A 262 -21.14 -8.56 31.09
C ILE A 262 -19.89 -9.19 31.71
N PHE A 263 -18.96 -9.70 30.89
CA PHE A 263 -17.90 -10.62 31.35
C PHE A 263 -16.50 -9.99 31.45
N SER A 264 -16.20 -8.92 30.72
CA SER A 264 -14.89 -8.24 30.76
C SER A 264 -14.84 -7.10 31.77
N GLY A 265 -15.98 -6.58 32.23
CA GLY A 265 -16.06 -5.46 33.17
C GLY A 265 -15.71 -4.09 32.57
N GLU A 266 -15.31 -4.04 31.30
CA GLU A 266 -15.13 -2.81 30.54
C GLU A 266 -16.38 -2.56 29.70
N LYS A 267 -16.96 -1.36 29.82
CA LYS A 267 -18.04 -0.94 28.92
C LYS A 267 -17.44 -0.65 27.55
N MET A 268 -17.73 -1.50 26.58
CA MET A 268 -17.54 -1.19 25.18
C MET A 268 -18.60 -0.16 24.78
N ASP A 269 -18.23 0.83 23.97
CA ASP A 269 -19.20 1.78 23.40
C ASP A 269 -20.06 1.03 22.37
N ALA A 270 -21.07 0.32 22.87
CA ALA A 270 -22.00 -0.44 22.07
C ALA A 270 -22.91 0.55 21.36
N GLY A 271 -22.53 0.95 20.14
CA GLY A 271 -23.42 1.62 19.16
C GLY A 271 -24.72 0.84 18.90
N GLY A 272 -24.81 -0.36 19.47
CA GLY A 272 -25.99 -1.18 19.56
C GLY A 272 -26.25 -1.84 18.23
N TYR A 273 -27.52 -1.90 17.85
CA TYR A 273 -27.92 -2.51 16.59
C TYR A 273 -27.73 -1.58 15.38
N ARG A 274 -27.40 -0.30 15.59
CA ARG A 274 -27.21 0.68 14.51
C ARG A 274 -25.72 0.83 14.23
N VAL A 275 -25.39 0.86 12.95
CA VAL A 275 -24.04 1.19 12.51
C VAL A 275 -23.96 2.70 12.36
N GLY A 276 -22.98 3.32 13.03
CA GLY A 276 -22.75 4.75 12.92
C GLY A 276 -22.20 5.15 11.55
N ASP A 277 -22.04 6.46 11.37
CA ASP A 277 -21.52 6.97 10.12
C ASP A 277 -20.01 6.76 10.02
N PHE A 278 -19.56 6.05 8.99
CA PHE A 278 -18.16 5.68 8.85
C PHE A 278 -17.24 6.90 8.83
N GLU A 279 -17.59 7.93 8.05
CA GLU A 279 -16.77 9.14 7.91
C GLU A 279 -16.71 9.93 9.22
N LYS A 280 -17.84 10.09 9.92
CA LYS A 280 -17.87 10.80 11.21
C LYS A 280 -17.07 10.08 12.29
N GLU A 281 -17.27 8.77 12.45
CA GLU A 281 -16.55 8.00 13.47
C GLU A 281 -15.04 8.04 13.23
N THR A 282 -14.58 7.84 11.99
CA THR A 282 -13.15 7.91 11.67
C THR A 282 -12.63 9.33 11.84
N ALA A 283 -13.40 10.37 11.51
CA ALA A 283 -12.98 11.76 11.76
C ALA A 283 -12.81 12.07 13.25
N GLU A 284 -13.66 11.53 14.12
CA GLU A 284 -13.53 11.68 15.58
C GLU A 284 -12.35 10.88 16.15
N GLU A 285 -12.11 9.67 15.65
CA GLU A 285 -10.92 8.87 15.97
C GLU A 285 -9.63 9.61 15.59
N TRP A 286 -9.52 10.06 14.34
CA TRP A 286 -8.32 10.73 13.86
C TRP A 286 -8.14 12.14 14.42
N ARG A 287 -9.22 12.81 14.85
CA ARG A 287 -9.09 14.06 15.62
C ARG A 287 -8.28 13.83 16.89
N ARG A 288 -8.52 12.73 17.61
CA ARG A 288 -7.74 12.39 18.82
C ARG A 288 -6.27 12.15 18.51
N VAL A 289 -5.95 11.52 17.38
CA VAL A 289 -4.57 11.34 16.91
C VAL A 289 -3.92 12.69 16.59
N TRP A 290 -4.63 13.59 15.92
CA TRP A 290 -4.12 14.92 15.60
C TRP A 290 -3.95 15.81 16.82
N ASP A 291 -4.84 15.71 17.80
CA ASP A 291 -4.76 16.43 19.07
C ASP A 291 -3.55 15.96 19.90
N ALA A 292 -3.16 14.68 19.79
CA ALA A 292 -1.95 14.15 20.42
C ALA A 292 -0.64 14.62 19.73
N CYS A 293 -0.72 15.10 18.49
CA CYS A 293 0.42 15.52 17.67
C CYS A 293 0.27 16.97 17.17
N PRO A 294 0.32 17.99 18.06
CA PRO A 294 0.05 19.38 17.70
C PRO A 294 1.10 19.96 16.74
N GLY A 295 2.37 19.52 16.82
CA GLY A 295 3.46 19.99 15.97
C GLY A 295 3.51 19.40 14.55
N PHE A 296 2.59 18.49 14.21
CA PHE A 296 2.61 17.82 12.92
C PHE A 296 2.11 18.76 11.80
N PRO A 297 2.81 18.89 10.65
CA PRO A 297 2.49 19.88 9.63
C PRO A 297 1.07 19.78 9.08
N GLN A 298 0.36 20.92 9.03
CA GLN A 298 -1.03 20.99 8.60
C GLN A 298 -1.23 20.49 7.14
N SER A 299 -0.31 20.82 6.25
CA SER A 299 -0.33 20.34 4.86
C SER A 299 -0.28 18.82 4.75
N VAL A 300 0.48 18.15 5.62
CA VAL A 300 0.58 16.69 5.65
C VAL A 300 -0.70 16.09 6.25
N LYS A 301 -1.26 16.69 7.31
CA LYS A 301 -2.58 16.29 7.85
C LYS A 301 -3.65 16.31 6.76
N GLU A 302 -3.70 17.39 5.98
CA GLU A 302 -4.64 17.52 4.86
C GLU A 302 -4.43 16.45 3.79
N GLN A 303 -3.18 16.18 3.40
CA GLN A 303 -2.89 15.10 2.44
C GLN A 303 -3.33 13.72 2.96
N ILE A 304 -3.07 13.40 4.23
CA ILE A 304 -3.49 12.13 4.85
C ILE A 304 -5.02 12.05 4.88
N ASN A 305 -5.69 13.12 5.33
CA ASN A 305 -7.15 13.16 5.42
C ASN A 305 -7.82 13.00 4.05
N GLU A 306 -7.28 13.64 3.01
CA GLU A 306 -7.90 13.64 1.69
C GLU A 306 -7.59 12.40 0.85
N LYS A 307 -6.36 11.87 0.96
CA LYS A 307 -5.86 10.79 0.09
C LYS A 307 -5.84 9.42 0.77
N PHE A 308 -5.54 9.35 2.07
CA PHE A 308 -5.40 8.08 2.78
C PHE A 308 -6.67 7.73 3.56
N LEU A 309 -7.18 8.66 4.39
CA LEU A 309 -8.28 8.34 5.30
C LEU A 309 -9.54 7.86 4.60
N LYS A 310 -9.83 8.33 3.40
CA LYS A 310 -11.01 7.86 2.65
C LYS A 310 -10.95 6.36 2.34
N HIS A 311 -9.77 5.83 2.00
CA HIS A 311 -9.58 4.41 1.74
C HIS A 311 -9.54 3.62 3.05
N TYR A 312 -8.80 4.12 4.03
CA TYR A 312 -8.68 3.53 5.37
C TYR A 312 -10.04 3.38 6.06
N THR A 313 -10.87 4.43 6.04
CA THR A 313 -12.20 4.47 6.67
C THR A 313 -13.05 3.28 6.25
N TRP A 314 -13.16 3.04 4.94
CA TRP A 314 -14.00 1.95 4.42
C TRP A 314 -13.45 0.57 4.74
N ALA A 315 -12.13 0.39 4.60
CA ALA A 315 -11.49 -0.89 4.89
C ALA A 315 -11.61 -1.24 6.38
N ASP A 316 -11.25 -0.31 7.27
CA ASP A 316 -11.27 -0.51 8.71
C ASP A 316 -12.69 -0.71 9.24
N LYS A 317 -13.65 0.16 8.85
CA LYS A 317 -15.03 0.06 9.35
C LYS A 317 -15.74 -1.19 8.85
N LEU A 318 -15.51 -1.62 7.60
CA LEU A 318 -16.04 -2.90 7.12
C LEU A 318 -15.36 -4.08 7.81
N ALA A 319 -14.04 -4.04 8.03
CA ALA A 319 -13.33 -5.08 8.76
C ALA A 319 -13.89 -5.26 10.18
N ASN A 320 -14.07 -4.16 10.90
CA ASN A 320 -14.67 -4.15 12.24
C ASN A 320 -16.12 -4.65 12.24
N TYR A 321 -16.93 -4.21 11.27
CA TYR A 321 -18.30 -4.70 11.10
C TYR A 321 -18.35 -6.22 10.92
N TYR A 322 -17.57 -6.79 9.99
CA TYR A 322 -17.58 -8.24 9.75
C TYR A 322 -16.92 -9.02 10.89
N SER A 323 -15.95 -8.43 11.59
CA SER A 323 -15.39 -9.01 12.82
C SER A 323 -16.47 -9.18 13.89
N ASN A 324 -17.24 -8.12 14.16
CA ASN A 324 -18.27 -8.15 15.19
C ASN A 324 -19.44 -9.07 14.81
N VAL A 325 -19.88 -9.08 13.54
CA VAL A 325 -20.90 -10.02 13.06
C VAL A 325 -20.43 -11.46 13.17
N TYR A 326 -19.18 -11.75 12.78
CA TYR A 326 -18.59 -13.08 12.91
C TYR A 326 -18.52 -13.52 14.37
N ARG A 327 -17.91 -12.73 15.25
CA ARG A 327 -17.80 -13.05 16.68
C ARG A 327 -19.17 -13.20 17.36
N SER A 328 -20.11 -12.32 17.02
CA SER A 328 -21.49 -12.39 17.51
C SER A 328 -22.19 -13.67 17.08
N SER A 329 -21.96 -14.15 15.86
CA SER A 329 -22.53 -15.41 15.41
C SER A 329 -22.02 -16.61 16.23
N PHE A 330 -20.74 -16.60 16.61
CA PHE A 330 -20.17 -17.62 17.50
C PHE A 330 -20.79 -17.56 18.89
N VAL A 331 -20.81 -16.38 19.51
CA VAL A 331 -21.40 -16.20 20.85
C VAL A 331 -22.86 -16.60 20.85
N ALA A 332 -23.65 -16.13 19.87
CA ALA A 332 -25.06 -16.50 19.74
C ALA A 332 -25.23 -18.02 19.59
N ASN A 333 -24.43 -18.68 18.76
CA ASN A 333 -24.49 -20.13 18.59
C ASN A 333 -24.20 -20.87 19.90
N TYR A 334 -23.19 -20.47 20.67
CA TYR A 334 -22.88 -21.09 21.97
C TYR A 334 -23.98 -20.86 23.00
N LEU A 335 -24.53 -19.63 23.09
CA LEU A 335 -25.63 -19.32 24.00
C LEU A 335 -26.88 -20.12 23.64
N MET A 336 -27.25 -20.16 22.36
CA MET A 336 -28.41 -20.93 21.88
C MET A 336 -28.22 -22.44 22.11
N ALA A 337 -27.02 -22.98 21.92
CA ALA A 337 -26.73 -24.38 22.23
C ALA A 337 -26.91 -24.68 23.73
N GLY A 338 -26.44 -23.78 24.60
CA GLY A 338 -26.68 -23.89 26.05
C GLY A 338 -28.16 -23.87 26.40
N PHE A 339 -28.95 -22.96 25.81
CA PHE A 339 -30.40 -22.90 26.02
C PHE A 339 -31.13 -24.12 25.45
N ALA A 340 -30.70 -24.67 24.31
CA ALA A 340 -31.28 -25.88 23.73
C ALA A 340 -31.14 -27.06 24.69
N VAL A 341 -29.94 -27.27 25.25
CA VAL A 341 -29.69 -28.31 26.27
C VAL A 341 -30.51 -28.05 27.53
N PHE A 342 -30.59 -26.80 27.99
CA PHE A 342 -31.40 -26.44 29.15
C PHE A 342 -32.89 -26.75 28.95
N PHE A 343 -33.46 -26.42 27.79
CA PHE A 343 -34.85 -26.76 27.47
C PHE A 343 -35.07 -28.27 27.37
N ALA A 344 -34.14 -29.01 26.78
CA ALA A 344 -34.19 -30.47 26.75
C ALA A 344 -34.25 -31.07 28.16
N MET A 345 -33.52 -30.50 29.12
CA MET A 345 -33.55 -30.92 30.53
C MET A 345 -34.87 -30.55 31.25
N LEU A 346 -35.61 -29.54 30.79
CA LEU A 346 -36.90 -29.15 31.39
C LEU A 346 -38.08 -30.01 30.94
N ILE A 347 -37.97 -30.70 29.80
CA ILE A 347 -39.02 -31.58 29.25
C ILE A 347 -39.54 -32.57 30.31
N PRO A 348 -38.71 -33.35 31.03
CA PRO A 348 -39.22 -34.33 31.99
C PRO A 348 -39.83 -33.72 33.26
N THR A 349 -39.64 -32.41 33.49
CA THR A 349 -39.99 -31.74 34.75
C THR A 349 -41.33 -30.99 34.68
N THR A 350 -41.91 -30.82 33.48
CA THR A 350 -43.07 -29.95 33.27
C THR A 350 -44.13 -30.57 32.38
N GLU A 351 -44.77 -31.67 32.83
CA GLU A 351 -45.74 -32.50 32.07
C GLU A 351 -46.82 -31.76 31.23
N LYS A 352 -47.13 -30.49 31.52
CA LYS A 352 -48.10 -29.68 30.74
C LYS A 352 -47.49 -28.84 29.61
N LEU A 353 -46.17 -28.67 29.59
CA LEU A 353 -45.43 -27.79 28.67
C LEU A 353 -44.42 -28.53 27.79
N ASP A 354 -44.35 -29.86 27.84
CA ASP A 354 -43.39 -30.69 27.10
C ASP A 354 -43.31 -30.33 25.62
N ASN A 355 -44.46 -30.19 24.96
CA ASN A 355 -44.54 -29.82 23.54
C ASN A 355 -43.94 -28.43 23.24
N LEU A 356 -44.05 -27.50 24.19
CA LEU A 356 -43.49 -26.15 24.04
C LEU A 356 -41.97 -26.18 24.12
N TRP A 357 -41.40 -26.89 25.09
CA TRP A 357 -39.95 -27.00 25.25
C TRP A 357 -39.28 -27.71 24.07
N ILE A 358 -39.90 -28.78 23.56
CA ILE A 358 -39.45 -29.47 22.35
C ILE A 358 -39.46 -28.52 21.15
N LEU A 359 -40.52 -27.73 20.98
CA LEU A 359 -40.61 -26.74 19.89
C LEU A 359 -39.51 -25.67 20.02
N CYS A 360 -39.26 -25.16 21.22
CA CYS A 360 -38.21 -24.19 21.49
C CYS A 360 -36.81 -24.74 21.20
N GLU A 361 -36.53 -25.98 21.62
CA GLU A 361 -35.25 -26.66 21.34
C GLU A 361 -35.02 -26.81 19.83
N ILE A 362 -36.01 -27.35 19.10
CA ILE A 362 -35.92 -27.51 17.64
C ILE A 362 -35.73 -26.16 16.96
N ALA A 363 -36.45 -25.12 17.39
CA ALA A 363 -36.31 -23.78 16.84
C ALA A 363 -34.88 -23.22 17.04
N LEU A 364 -34.27 -23.43 18.21
CA LEU A 364 -32.88 -23.02 18.47
C LEU A 364 -31.88 -23.76 17.58
N ILE A 365 -32.05 -25.08 17.41
CA ILE A 365 -31.18 -25.88 16.52
C ILE A 365 -31.28 -25.38 15.07
N VAL A 366 -32.50 -25.15 14.58
CA VAL A 366 -32.72 -24.59 13.23
C VAL A 366 -32.07 -23.21 13.09
N LEU A 367 -32.15 -22.38 14.13
CA LEU A 367 -31.54 -21.05 14.12
C LEU A 367 -30.00 -21.12 14.11
N ILE A 368 -29.39 -22.00 14.90
CA ILE A 368 -27.93 -22.25 14.90
C ILE A 368 -27.45 -22.68 13.51
N ILE A 369 -28.14 -23.65 12.90
CA ILE A 369 -27.81 -24.13 11.55
C ILE A 369 -27.96 -22.98 10.54
N SER A 370 -29.03 -22.18 10.65
CA SER A 370 -29.28 -21.05 9.75
C SER A 370 -28.22 -19.96 9.87
N ILE A 371 -27.83 -19.55 11.08
CA ILE A 371 -26.78 -18.55 11.31
C ILE A 371 -25.45 -19.04 10.75
N THR A 372 -25.10 -20.30 11.01
CA THR A 372 -23.85 -20.91 10.51
C THR A 372 -23.84 -21.00 8.99
N ALA A 373 -24.94 -21.44 8.37
CA ALA A 373 -25.09 -21.50 6.93
C ALA A 373 -25.00 -20.11 6.28
N VAL A 374 -25.69 -19.10 6.83
CA VAL A 374 -25.63 -17.72 6.34
C VAL A 374 -24.23 -17.14 6.50
N GLY A 375 -23.55 -17.37 7.62
CA GLY A 375 -22.19 -16.89 7.86
C GLY A 375 -21.18 -17.45 6.84
N ASN A 376 -21.30 -18.74 6.52
CA ASN A 376 -20.47 -19.41 5.51
C ASN A 376 -20.82 -18.94 4.08
N LEU A 377 -22.11 -18.85 3.75
CA LEU A 377 -22.56 -18.37 2.43
C LEU A 377 -22.14 -16.91 2.18
N LYS A 378 -22.23 -16.07 3.21
CA LYS A 378 -21.82 -14.66 3.14
C LYS A 378 -20.33 -14.45 3.37
N ARG A 379 -19.58 -15.47 3.80
CA ARG A 379 -18.11 -15.45 3.99
C ARG A 379 -17.64 -14.34 4.95
N TRP A 380 -18.31 -14.17 6.09
CA TRP A 380 -18.01 -13.08 7.04
C TRP A 380 -16.57 -13.08 7.54
N HIS A 381 -16.01 -14.26 7.85
CA HIS A 381 -14.62 -14.39 8.29
C HIS A 381 -13.63 -13.91 7.22
N GLU A 382 -13.83 -14.33 5.97
CA GLU A 382 -12.92 -13.97 4.88
C GLU A 382 -12.99 -12.47 4.57
N MET A 383 -14.19 -11.89 4.55
CA MET A 383 -14.34 -10.43 4.41
C MET A 383 -13.68 -9.66 5.56
N TRP A 384 -13.78 -10.16 6.80
CA TRP A 384 -13.08 -9.55 7.92
C TRP A 384 -11.56 -9.53 7.70
N ILE A 385 -10.95 -10.66 7.37
CA ILE A 385 -9.50 -10.75 7.15
C ILE A 385 -9.06 -9.93 5.93
N ASP A 386 -9.76 -10.06 4.80
CA ASP A 386 -9.37 -9.38 3.57
C ASP A 386 -9.47 -7.85 3.71
N TYR A 387 -10.51 -7.34 4.38
CA TYR A 387 -10.65 -5.89 4.60
C TYR A 387 -9.66 -5.36 5.64
N ARG A 388 -9.26 -6.18 6.61
CA ARG A 388 -8.21 -5.82 7.57
C ARG A 388 -6.83 -5.71 6.93
N LEU A 389 -6.58 -6.47 5.86
CA LEU A 389 -5.34 -6.33 5.07
C LEU A 389 -5.32 -5.08 4.20
N LEU A 390 -6.48 -4.44 3.97
CA LEU A 390 -6.59 -3.20 3.19
C LEU A 390 -6.53 -1.93 4.05
N SER A 391 -6.81 -2.03 5.36
CA SER A 391 -6.75 -0.94 6.34
C SER A 391 -5.38 -0.86 6.98
#